data_AF-A0AAN6FAJ6-F1
#
_entry.id   AF-A0AAN6FAJ6-F1
#
_cell.length_a   1.000
_cell.length_b   1.000
_cell.length_c   1.000
_cell.angle_alpha   90.00
_cell.angle_beta   90.00
_cell.angle_gamma   90.00
#
_symmetry.space_group_name_H-M   'P 1'
#
loop_
_entity.id
_entity.type
_entity.pdbx_description
1 polymer ?
#
loop_
_entity_poly.entity_id
_entity_poly.type
_entity_poly.pdbx_seq_one_letter_code
_entity_poly.pdbx_strand_id
1 'polypeptide(L)'
;MALHSLIDCHIHLWPKETTNEECHAWMTPPDMPLAKPHLLQDYYAVIDNANSSDAEFKVRGVVYVETDVCYAEPNGNIAVWARGPLDEIGFLRSLVEGRYEARDAEMLLGVVPWAPMHRPTHVLEEYLDLAQDRAGPDTWRRVKGFRFLLQFYLDPAKFRELVLSADFIANLKLLGKRGFSFDVGVDQHRAGVWQLEMMSEAMHKAHEGVVEGEKVSFIINHMCKPKYKDVPSHSIDKPVERSTNGATL
;
A
#
# COMPACT_ATOMS: atom_id res chain seq x y z
N MET A 1 -32.16 7.56 10.72
CA MET A 1 -30.96 8.41 10.59
C MET A 1 -30.22 7.98 9.32
N ALA A 2 -29.57 8.88 8.58
CA ALA A 2 -28.79 8.47 7.41
C ALA A 2 -27.51 7.76 7.86
N LEU A 3 -27.17 6.64 7.24
CA LEU A 3 -25.97 5.86 7.57
C LEU A 3 -24.71 6.69 7.30
N HIS A 4 -23.76 6.65 8.23
CA HIS A 4 -22.45 7.29 8.03
C HIS A 4 -21.61 6.49 7.03
N SER A 5 -21.06 7.16 6.02
CA SER A 5 -20.23 6.52 5.00
C SER A 5 -18.81 6.31 5.53
N LEU A 6 -18.31 5.08 5.46
CA LEU A 6 -16.93 4.74 5.79
C LEU A 6 -16.12 4.45 4.52
N ILE A 7 -14.85 4.87 4.50
CA ILE A 7 -13.87 4.45 3.51
C ILE A 7 -12.68 3.89 4.29
N ASP A 8 -12.30 2.66 3.96
CA ASP A 8 -11.07 2.06 4.49
C ASP A 8 -9.88 2.55 3.66
N CYS A 9 -9.06 3.42 4.23
CA CYS A 9 -8.03 4.13 3.49
C CYS A 9 -6.75 3.32 3.26
N HIS A 10 -6.64 2.10 3.79
CA HIS A 10 -5.41 1.31 3.66
C HIS A 10 -5.72 -0.18 3.75
N ILE A 11 -5.87 -0.81 2.59
CA ILE A 11 -5.92 -2.27 2.48
C ILE A 11 -4.84 -2.79 1.51
N HIS A 12 -4.64 -4.10 1.55
CA HIS A 12 -3.79 -4.82 0.64
C HIS A 12 -4.56 -5.98 0.02
N LEU A 13 -4.30 -6.25 -1.26
CA LEU A 13 -4.94 -7.30 -2.05
C LEU A 13 -3.88 -7.97 -2.90
N TRP A 14 -3.95 -9.29 -3.05
CA TRP A 14 -3.07 -10.02 -3.95
C TRP A 14 -3.72 -11.34 -4.41
N PRO A 15 -3.60 -11.68 -5.70
CA PRO A 15 -4.19 -12.90 -6.23
C PRO A 15 -3.31 -14.11 -5.93
N LYS A 16 -3.81 -15.31 -6.22
CA LYS A 16 -3.11 -16.57 -5.93
C LYS A 16 -1.76 -16.68 -6.62
N GLU A 17 -1.63 -16.11 -7.81
CA GLU A 17 -0.44 -16.20 -8.64
C GLU A 17 0.76 -15.50 -8.01
N THR A 18 0.52 -14.53 -7.13
CA THR A 18 1.56 -13.77 -6.44
C THR A 18 1.77 -14.23 -4.99
N THR A 19 1.18 -15.36 -4.57
CA THR A 19 1.33 -15.88 -3.20
C THR A 19 2.60 -16.72 -3.04
N ASN A 20 3.76 -16.14 -3.35
CA ASN A 20 5.05 -16.82 -3.32
C ASN A 20 6.21 -15.83 -3.09
N GLU A 21 7.36 -16.38 -2.70
CA GLU A 21 8.57 -15.63 -2.37
C GLU A 21 9.23 -14.96 -3.58
N GLU A 22 8.97 -15.44 -4.82
CA GLU A 22 9.48 -14.79 -6.03
C GLU A 22 8.77 -13.46 -6.30
N CYS A 23 7.47 -13.39 -6.01
CA CYS A 23 6.66 -12.19 -6.18
C CYS A 23 6.72 -11.27 -4.96
N HIS A 24 6.88 -11.81 -3.76
CA HIS A 24 6.91 -11.07 -2.50
C HIS A 24 7.98 -11.66 -1.58
N ALA A 25 9.12 -10.98 -1.43
CA ALA A 25 10.26 -11.51 -0.66
C ALA A 25 9.93 -11.77 0.83
N TRP A 26 8.89 -11.11 1.36
CA TRP A 26 8.39 -11.30 2.72
C TRP A 26 7.48 -12.52 2.88
N MET A 27 7.00 -13.11 1.79
CA MET A 27 5.97 -14.14 1.80
C MET A 27 6.56 -15.55 1.71
N THR A 28 6.65 -16.23 2.86
CA THR A 28 7.27 -17.56 2.98
C THR A 28 6.21 -18.67 3.22
N PRO A 29 5.61 -19.26 2.16
CA PRO A 29 4.69 -20.38 2.29
C PRO A 29 5.42 -21.68 2.73
N PRO A 30 4.69 -22.70 3.24
CA PRO A 30 3.25 -22.72 3.51
C PRO A 30 2.87 -22.18 4.89
N ASP A 31 3.84 -21.96 5.77
CA ASP A 31 3.60 -21.74 7.20
C ASP A 31 3.26 -20.27 7.55
N MET A 32 3.38 -19.35 6.59
CA MET A 32 2.99 -17.96 6.78
C MET A 32 1.48 -17.77 6.56
N PRO A 33 0.70 -17.30 7.57
CA PRO A 33 -0.76 -17.18 7.46
C PRO A 33 -1.27 -16.25 6.35
N LEU A 34 -0.43 -15.28 5.95
CA LEU A 34 -0.71 -14.32 4.87
C LEU A 34 -0.31 -14.85 3.48
N ALA A 35 0.38 -15.98 3.39
CA ALA A 35 0.83 -16.58 2.12
C ALA A 35 -0.29 -17.35 1.41
N LYS A 36 -1.43 -16.68 1.21
CA LYS A 36 -2.63 -17.16 0.54
C LYS A 36 -3.30 -15.99 -0.18
N PRO A 37 -4.23 -16.21 -1.12
CA PRO A 37 -4.88 -15.10 -1.82
C PRO A 37 -5.65 -14.23 -0.85
N HIS A 38 -5.64 -12.92 -1.08
CA HIS A 38 -6.46 -11.94 -0.38
C HIS A 38 -7.13 -11.04 -1.41
N LEU A 39 -8.45 -11.23 -1.59
CA LEU A 39 -9.25 -10.52 -2.58
C LEU A 39 -10.40 -9.75 -1.90
N LEU A 40 -11.13 -8.93 -2.66
CA LEU A 40 -12.25 -8.15 -2.13
C LEU A 40 -13.38 -9.03 -1.59
N GLN A 41 -13.50 -10.28 -2.05
CA GLN A 41 -14.43 -11.27 -1.53
C GLN A 41 -14.21 -11.55 -0.02
N ASP A 42 -12.95 -11.61 0.41
CA ASP A 42 -12.61 -11.78 1.83
C ASP A 42 -13.07 -10.55 2.63
N TYR A 43 -12.98 -9.37 2.05
CA TYR A 43 -13.44 -8.12 2.64
C TYR A 43 -14.97 -8.07 2.72
N TYR A 44 -15.68 -8.48 1.65
CA TYR A 44 -17.14 -8.58 1.60
C TYR A 44 -17.68 -9.48 2.70
N ALA A 45 -17.05 -10.64 2.93
CA ALA A 45 -17.45 -11.54 3.98
C ALA A 45 -17.41 -10.88 5.38
N VAL A 46 -16.50 -9.93 5.62
CA VAL A 46 -16.48 -9.18 6.89
C VAL A 46 -17.55 -8.10 6.92
N ILE A 47 -17.63 -7.28 5.87
CA ILE A 47 -18.53 -6.12 5.88
C ILE A 47 -20.00 -6.51 5.72
N ASP A 48 -20.33 -7.57 5.00
CA ASP A 48 -21.71 -8.01 4.83
C ASP A 48 -22.25 -8.64 6.12
N ASN A 49 -21.37 -9.26 6.92
CA ASN A 49 -21.69 -9.70 8.28
C ASN A 49 -21.85 -8.51 9.25
N ALA A 50 -21.09 -7.43 9.05
CA ALA A 50 -21.14 -6.23 9.90
C ALA A 50 -22.30 -5.27 9.53
N ASN A 51 -22.73 -5.23 8.27
CA ASN A 51 -23.80 -4.37 7.76
C ASN A 51 -25.21 -4.96 8.01
N SER A 52 -25.51 -5.34 9.27
CA SER A 52 -26.86 -5.75 9.68
C SER A 52 -27.86 -4.58 9.59
N SER A 53 -29.16 -4.86 9.70
CA SER A 53 -30.22 -3.84 9.58
C SER A 53 -30.11 -2.67 10.58
N ASP A 54 -29.33 -2.83 11.64
CA ASP A 54 -29.11 -1.84 12.70
C ASP A 54 -27.73 -1.16 12.62
N ALA A 55 -26.95 -1.38 11.55
CA ALA A 55 -25.64 -0.78 11.39
C ALA A 55 -25.75 0.76 11.33
N GLU A 56 -24.89 1.47 12.07
CA GLU A 56 -24.80 2.94 12.03
C GLU A 56 -23.99 3.44 10.83
N PHE A 57 -23.14 2.55 10.28
CA PHE A 57 -22.19 2.85 9.23
C PHE A 57 -22.40 1.96 8.01
N LYS A 58 -22.04 2.48 6.84
CA LYS A 58 -21.96 1.72 5.59
C LYS A 58 -20.58 1.90 4.99
N VAL A 59 -19.87 0.79 4.81
CA VAL A 59 -18.60 0.81 4.06
C VAL A 59 -18.89 1.09 2.59
N ARG A 60 -18.36 2.22 2.11
CA ARG A 60 -18.53 2.69 0.73
C ARG A 60 -17.46 2.14 -0.20
N GLY A 61 -16.27 1.86 0.34
CA GLY A 61 -15.15 1.45 -0.47
C GLY A 61 -13.83 1.47 0.28
N VAL A 62 -12.79 1.10 -0.46
CA VAL A 62 -11.44 0.88 0.05
C VAL A 62 -10.40 1.59 -0.82
N VAL A 63 -9.25 1.87 -0.23
CA VAL A 63 -8.05 2.35 -0.94
C VAL A 63 -6.98 1.28 -0.82
N TYR A 64 -6.53 0.80 -1.97
CA TYR A 64 -5.45 -0.17 -2.07
C TYR A 64 -4.09 0.52 -1.93
N VAL A 65 -3.16 -0.11 -1.21
CA VAL A 65 -1.74 0.28 -1.12
C VAL A 65 -0.87 -0.90 -1.57
N GLU A 66 0.21 -0.62 -2.31
CA GLU A 66 1.19 -1.61 -2.81
C GLU A 66 1.66 -2.60 -1.76
N THR A 67 2.02 -3.82 -2.21
CA THR A 67 2.25 -4.96 -1.33
C THR A 67 3.70 -5.40 -1.22
N ASP A 68 4.67 -4.53 -1.54
CA ASP A 68 6.10 -4.86 -1.55
C ASP A 68 6.41 -6.00 -2.53
N VAL A 69 5.87 -5.87 -3.75
CA VAL A 69 6.18 -6.79 -4.85
C VAL A 69 7.65 -6.67 -5.25
N CYS A 70 8.28 -7.81 -5.50
CA CYS A 70 9.66 -7.89 -5.96
C CYS A 70 9.84 -7.19 -7.32
N TYR A 71 10.97 -6.51 -7.48
CA TYR A 71 11.44 -5.94 -8.73
C TYR A 71 12.93 -6.22 -8.88
N ALA A 72 13.42 -6.21 -10.12
CA ALA A 72 14.83 -6.48 -10.41
C ALA A 72 15.68 -5.22 -10.27
N GLU A 73 17.00 -5.41 -10.29
CA GLU A 73 17.94 -4.29 -10.38
C GLU A 73 17.76 -3.53 -11.71
N PRO A 74 17.84 -2.18 -11.70
CA PRO A 74 17.69 -1.41 -12.91
C PRO A 74 18.76 -1.74 -13.95
N ASN A 75 18.29 -2.02 -15.15
CA ASN A 75 19.11 -2.45 -16.29
C ASN A 75 18.89 -1.55 -17.53
N GLY A 76 18.39 -0.33 -17.33
CA GLY A 76 18.07 0.61 -18.40
C GLY A 76 16.73 0.38 -19.10
N ASN A 77 16.02 -0.72 -18.81
CA ASN A 77 14.66 -0.97 -19.31
C ASN A 77 13.66 -1.03 -18.15
N ILE A 78 12.94 0.07 -17.91
CA ILE A 78 12.03 0.21 -16.77
C ILE A 78 10.93 -0.85 -16.77
N ALA A 79 10.35 -1.16 -17.92
CA ALA A 79 9.30 -2.17 -18.03
C ALA A 79 9.77 -3.57 -17.59
N VAL A 80 11.06 -3.88 -17.76
CA VAL A 80 11.64 -5.16 -17.35
C VAL A 80 11.94 -5.19 -15.87
N TRP A 81 12.68 -4.21 -15.35
CA TRP A 81 13.11 -4.29 -13.96
C TRP A 81 11.98 -3.95 -12.98
N ALA A 82 11.06 -3.05 -13.33
CA ALA A 82 9.87 -2.74 -12.54
C ALA A 82 8.66 -3.61 -12.89
N ARG A 83 8.87 -4.80 -13.48
CA ARG A 83 7.79 -5.69 -13.93
C ARG A 83 6.81 -6.04 -12.80
N GLY A 84 7.30 -6.39 -11.61
CA GLY A 84 6.44 -6.75 -10.47
C GLY A 84 5.43 -5.64 -10.12
N PRO A 85 5.89 -4.41 -9.83
CA PRO A 85 5.01 -3.25 -9.62
C PRO A 85 4.03 -2.98 -10.77
N LEU A 86 4.46 -3.14 -12.02
CA LEU A 86 3.55 -2.97 -13.17
C LEU A 86 2.53 -4.12 -13.26
N ASP A 87 2.92 -5.35 -12.97
CA ASP A 87 2.01 -6.51 -12.95
C ASP A 87 0.96 -6.36 -11.84
N GLU A 88 1.34 -5.81 -10.68
CA GLU A 88 0.43 -5.42 -9.58
C GLU A 88 -0.62 -4.39 -10.04
N ILE A 89 -0.21 -3.34 -10.75
CA ILE A 89 -1.15 -2.38 -11.37
C ILE A 89 -2.10 -3.07 -12.36
N GLY A 90 -1.59 -4.03 -13.13
CA GLY A 90 -2.39 -4.83 -14.06
C GLY A 90 -3.46 -5.68 -13.36
N PHE A 91 -3.14 -6.22 -12.19
CA PHE A 91 -4.11 -6.90 -11.32
C PHE A 91 -5.18 -5.93 -10.82
N LEU A 92 -4.83 -4.76 -10.31
CA LEU A 92 -5.81 -3.77 -9.85
C LEU A 92 -6.74 -3.30 -10.97
N ARG A 93 -6.19 -3.18 -12.19
CA ARG A 93 -7.00 -2.91 -13.38
C ARG A 93 -8.07 -3.97 -13.60
N SER A 94 -7.72 -5.25 -13.42
CA SER A 94 -8.69 -6.32 -13.59
C SER A 94 -9.84 -6.28 -12.57
N LEU A 95 -9.61 -5.77 -11.35
CA LEU A 95 -10.66 -5.51 -10.37
C LEU A 95 -11.57 -4.36 -10.81
N VAL A 96 -10.99 -3.24 -11.26
CA VAL A 96 -11.74 -2.06 -11.72
C VAL A 96 -12.58 -2.36 -12.97
N GLU A 97 -12.09 -3.22 -13.85
CA GLU A 97 -12.80 -3.69 -15.04
C GLU A 97 -13.83 -4.80 -14.72
N GLY A 98 -13.97 -5.21 -13.44
CA GLY A 98 -14.95 -6.20 -13.00
C GLY A 98 -14.67 -7.63 -13.46
N ARG A 99 -13.41 -8.00 -13.72
CA ARG A 99 -13.03 -9.34 -14.20
C ARG A 99 -13.13 -10.42 -13.13
N TYR A 100 -13.08 -10.04 -11.85
CA TYR A 100 -13.32 -10.94 -10.72
C TYR A 100 -14.82 -10.92 -10.38
N GLU A 101 -15.33 -9.80 -9.86
CA GLU A 101 -16.77 -9.56 -9.66
C GLU A 101 -17.18 -8.13 -10.00
N ALA A 102 -18.43 -7.93 -10.40
CA ALA A 102 -18.96 -6.61 -10.75
C ALA A 102 -18.89 -5.60 -9.58
N ARG A 103 -19.02 -6.08 -8.32
CA ARG A 103 -18.95 -5.26 -7.10
C ARG A 103 -17.56 -4.68 -6.86
N ASP A 104 -16.51 -5.32 -7.38
CA ASP A 104 -15.11 -4.91 -7.17
C ASP A 104 -14.82 -3.51 -7.74
N ALA A 105 -15.41 -3.24 -8.89
CA ALA A 105 -15.32 -1.95 -9.55
C ALA A 105 -15.96 -0.82 -8.73
N GLU A 106 -16.95 -1.10 -7.87
CA GLU A 106 -17.53 -0.08 -7.01
C GLU A 106 -16.76 0.08 -5.70
N MET A 107 -16.20 -1.02 -5.18
CA MET A 107 -15.53 -1.04 -3.89
C MET A 107 -14.14 -0.39 -3.93
N LEU A 108 -13.35 -0.57 -4.98
CA LEU A 108 -11.97 -0.07 -5.05
C LEU A 108 -11.90 1.42 -5.42
N LEU A 109 -12.03 2.33 -4.45
CA LEU A 109 -12.15 3.77 -4.70
C LEU A 109 -10.81 4.46 -5.01
N GLY A 110 -9.72 3.91 -4.50
CA GLY A 110 -8.38 4.49 -4.65
C GLY A 110 -7.29 3.44 -4.77
N VAL A 111 -6.19 3.83 -5.42
CA VAL A 111 -5.01 3.00 -5.65
C VAL A 111 -3.76 3.83 -5.32
N VAL A 112 -2.86 3.24 -4.56
CA VAL A 112 -1.53 3.77 -4.22
C VAL A 112 -0.49 2.70 -4.58
N PRO A 113 0.00 2.66 -5.84
CA PRO A 113 0.98 1.68 -6.24
C PRO A 113 2.39 2.12 -5.83
N TRP A 114 3.36 1.23 -6.02
CA TRP A 114 4.77 1.54 -5.77
C TRP A 114 5.32 2.53 -6.81
N ALA A 115 6.32 3.34 -6.44
CA ALA A 115 7.12 4.15 -7.38
C ALA A 115 8.61 4.19 -7.03
N PRO A 116 9.51 4.32 -8.04
CA PRO A 116 10.95 4.30 -7.85
C PRO A 116 11.52 5.65 -7.39
N MET A 117 11.13 6.11 -6.20
CA MET A 117 11.46 7.44 -5.71
C MET A 117 12.97 7.71 -5.51
N HIS A 118 13.77 6.65 -5.42
CA HIS A 118 15.22 6.69 -5.27
C HIS A 118 15.98 6.87 -6.60
N ARG A 119 15.28 6.99 -7.73
CA ARG A 119 15.88 7.13 -9.07
C ARG A 119 15.81 8.57 -9.56
N PRO A 120 16.65 8.95 -10.54
CA PRO A 120 16.56 10.26 -11.17
C PRO A 120 15.18 10.55 -11.73
N THR A 121 14.78 11.82 -11.74
CA THR A 121 13.39 12.22 -12.08
C THR A 121 12.92 11.74 -13.44
N HIS A 122 13.78 11.71 -14.47
CA HIS A 122 13.39 11.19 -15.78
C HIS A 122 12.99 9.71 -15.76
N VAL A 123 13.59 8.90 -14.86
CA VAL A 123 13.22 7.49 -14.66
C VAL A 123 11.84 7.38 -14.00
N LEU A 124 11.55 8.26 -13.03
CA LEU A 124 10.22 8.31 -12.43
C LEU A 124 9.16 8.73 -13.46
N GLU A 125 9.44 9.72 -14.31
CA GLU A 125 8.51 10.14 -15.36
C GLU A 125 8.18 9.00 -16.32
N GLU A 126 9.20 8.31 -16.84
CA GLU A 126 9.00 7.14 -17.72
C GLU A 126 8.25 6.01 -17.00
N TYR A 127 8.55 5.76 -15.72
CA TYR A 127 7.79 4.79 -14.91
C TYR A 127 6.31 5.19 -14.77
N LEU A 128 6.01 6.47 -14.53
CA LEU A 128 4.63 6.95 -14.39
C LEU A 128 3.85 6.78 -15.69
N ASP A 129 4.49 6.97 -16.84
CA ASP A 129 3.86 6.76 -18.14
C ASP A 129 3.55 5.27 -18.35
N LEU A 130 4.49 4.37 -18.03
CA LEU A 130 4.26 2.92 -18.06
C LEU A 130 3.18 2.47 -17.09
N ALA A 131 3.15 3.03 -15.88
CA ALA A 131 2.14 2.76 -14.87
C ALA A 131 0.74 3.21 -15.32
N GLN A 132 0.65 4.38 -15.96
CA GLN A 132 -0.59 4.90 -16.53
C GLN A 132 -1.10 4.00 -17.67
N ASP A 133 -0.23 3.62 -18.60
CA ASP A 133 -0.58 2.73 -19.71
C ASP A 133 -1.06 1.36 -19.20
N ARG A 134 -0.37 0.83 -18.19
CA ARG A 134 -0.71 -0.44 -17.57
C ARG A 134 -2.04 -0.40 -16.83
N ALA A 135 -2.29 0.67 -16.07
CA ALA A 135 -3.54 0.89 -15.35
C ALA A 135 -4.73 1.07 -16.30
N GLY A 136 -4.51 1.68 -17.47
CA GLY A 136 -5.60 2.12 -18.33
C GLY A 136 -6.43 3.24 -17.69
N PRO A 137 -7.37 3.83 -18.45
CA PRO A 137 -8.00 5.09 -18.07
C PRO A 137 -8.84 4.99 -16.79
N ASP A 138 -9.55 3.88 -16.57
CA ASP A 138 -10.49 3.76 -15.45
C ASP A 138 -9.79 3.54 -14.11
N THR A 139 -8.72 2.74 -14.11
CA THR A 139 -7.89 2.51 -12.92
C THR A 139 -6.96 3.68 -12.67
N TRP A 140 -6.39 4.30 -13.71
CA TRP A 140 -5.53 5.47 -13.54
C TRP A 140 -6.27 6.65 -12.87
N ARG A 141 -7.54 6.88 -13.21
CA ARG A 141 -8.38 7.88 -12.51
C ARG A 141 -8.54 7.60 -11.01
N ARG A 142 -8.30 6.36 -10.57
CA ARG A 142 -8.34 5.94 -9.16
C ARG A 142 -6.96 5.94 -8.52
N VAL A 143 -5.86 6.09 -9.27
CA VAL A 143 -4.54 6.31 -8.69
C VAL A 143 -4.53 7.67 -8.01
N LYS A 144 -4.24 7.70 -6.70
CA LYS A 144 -4.27 8.93 -5.88
C LYS A 144 -2.91 9.30 -5.30
N GLY A 145 -1.98 8.36 -5.29
CA GLY A 145 -0.64 8.59 -4.76
C GLY A 145 0.27 7.43 -5.09
N PHE A 146 1.48 7.48 -4.57
CA PHE A 146 2.45 6.41 -4.67
C PHE A 146 3.15 6.16 -3.34
N ARG A 147 3.67 4.95 -3.17
CA ARG A 147 4.46 4.57 -2.01
C ARG A 147 5.86 4.11 -2.39
N PHE A 148 6.81 4.34 -1.49
CA PHE A 148 8.14 3.76 -1.53
C PHE A 148 8.53 3.25 -0.13
N LEU A 149 9.18 2.10 -0.05
CA LEU A 149 9.36 1.35 1.20
C LEU A 149 10.55 1.85 2.04
N LEU A 150 10.37 3.03 2.63
CA LEU A 150 11.35 3.69 3.50
C LEU A 150 11.65 2.87 4.78
N GLN A 151 10.68 2.12 5.28
CA GLN A 151 10.75 1.28 6.49
C GLN A 151 11.91 0.27 6.53
N PHE A 152 12.49 -0.12 5.40
CA PHE A 152 13.60 -1.09 5.35
C PHE A 152 14.99 -0.44 5.40
N TYR A 153 15.08 0.89 5.35
CA TYR A 153 16.34 1.63 5.46
C TYR A 153 16.69 1.85 6.95
N LEU A 154 17.32 0.85 7.56
CA LEU A 154 17.67 0.84 8.98
C LEU A 154 19.01 1.51 9.31
N ASP A 155 19.78 1.89 8.28
CA ASP A 155 21.01 2.65 8.44
C ASP A 155 20.72 4.16 8.33
N PRO A 156 20.97 4.96 9.39
CA PRO A 156 20.66 6.39 9.38
C PRO A 156 21.37 7.19 8.29
N ALA A 157 22.60 6.83 7.93
CA ALA A 157 23.37 7.55 6.92
C ALA A 157 22.78 7.29 5.53
N LYS A 158 22.48 6.02 5.20
CA LYS A 158 21.85 5.64 3.94
C LYS A 158 20.44 6.20 3.81
N PHE A 159 19.66 6.20 4.90
CA PHE A 159 18.33 6.80 4.91
C PHE A 159 18.41 8.31 4.61
N ARG A 160 19.32 9.02 5.30
CA ARG A 160 19.53 10.45 5.10
C ARG A 160 19.95 10.75 3.67
N GLU A 161 20.91 10.00 3.15
CA GLU A 161 21.40 10.11 1.77
C GLU A 161 20.25 9.95 0.77
N LEU A 162 19.38 8.95 0.97
CA LEU A 162 18.21 8.73 0.13
C LEU A 162 17.22 9.91 0.20
N VAL A 163 16.63 10.17 1.37
CA VAL A 163 15.45 11.05 1.47
C VAL A 163 15.79 12.53 1.28
N LEU A 164 17.05 12.91 1.49
CA LEU A 164 17.55 14.27 1.25
C LEU A 164 18.33 14.41 -0.06
N SER A 165 18.40 13.37 -0.88
CA SER A 165 18.97 13.47 -2.22
C SER A 165 18.18 14.45 -3.09
N ALA A 166 18.87 15.09 -4.03
CA ALA A 166 18.23 16.00 -4.99
C ALA A 166 17.14 15.28 -5.79
N ASP A 167 17.39 14.03 -6.20
CA ASP A 167 16.45 13.22 -6.97
C ASP A 167 15.18 12.89 -6.18
N PHE A 168 15.31 12.46 -4.91
CA PHE A 168 14.14 12.14 -4.09
C PHE A 168 13.24 13.36 -3.84
N ILE A 169 13.85 14.52 -3.54
CA ILE A 169 13.11 15.77 -3.36
C ILE A 169 12.45 16.23 -4.68
N ALA A 170 13.16 16.14 -5.80
CA ALA A 170 12.61 16.49 -7.12
C ALA A 170 11.43 15.57 -7.49
N ASN A 171 11.52 14.28 -7.15
CA ASN A 171 10.46 13.30 -7.37
C ASN A 171 9.22 13.60 -6.52
N LEU A 172 9.38 13.99 -5.25
CA LEU A 172 8.25 14.45 -4.42
C LEU A 172 7.56 15.68 -5.03
N LYS A 173 8.34 16.65 -5.54
CA LYS A 173 7.79 17.82 -6.24
C LYS A 173 7.05 17.43 -7.51
N LEU A 174 7.59 16.50 -8.29
CA LEU A 174 6.94 15.96 -9.49
C LEU A 174 5.59 15.32 -9.17
N LEU A 175 5.51 14.49 -8.12
CA LEU A 175 4.25 13.88 -7.69
C LEU A 175 3.21 14.94 -7.33
N GLY A 176 3.58 15.94 -6.52
CA GLY A 176 2.70 17.04 -6.15
C GLY A 176 2.20 17.84 -7.35
N LYS A 177 3.09 18.19 -8.28
CA LYS A 177 2.74 18.87 -9.54
C LYS A 177 1.78 18.04 -10.40
N ARG A 178 1.88 16.71 -10.37
CA ARG A 178 0.96 15.79 -11.06
C ARG A 178 -0.31 15.46 -10.26
N GLY A 179 -0.50 16.07 -9.07
CA GLY A 179 -1.69 15.89 -8.24
C GLY A 179 -1.73 14.58 -7.46
N PHE A 180 -0.60 13.92 -7.28
CA PHE A 180 -0.48 12.67 -6.52
C PHE A 180 -0.02 12.92 -5.07
N SER A 181 -0.49 12.10 -4.14
CA SER A 181 0.05 12.01 -2.79
C SER A 181 1.28 11.11 -2.72
N PHE A 182 2.01 11.20 -1.61
CA PHE A 182 3.07 10.27 -1.26
C PHE A 182 2.80 9.61 0.10
N ASP A 183 2.78 8.29 0.11
CA ASP A 183 2.57 7.46 1.30
C ASP A 183 3.89 7.25 2.05
N VAL A 184 3.96 7.79 3.26
CA VAL A 184 5.13 7.75 4.13
C VAL A 184 5.03 6.54 5.05
N GLY A 185 5.69 5.46 4.64
CA GLY A 185 5.86 4.24 5.44
C GLY A 185 7.24 4.19 6.12
N VAL A 186 7.38 4.84 7.28
CA VAL A 186 8.57 4.72 8.17
C VAL A 186 8.29 3.75 9.33
N ASP A 187 9.34 3.29 10.00
CA ASP A 187 9.27 2.30 11.09
C ASP A 187 9.95 2.80 12.35
N GLN A 188 9.24 3.62 13.13
CA GLN A 188 9.77 4.15 14.39
C GLN A 188 10.05 3.05 15.41
N HIS A 189 9.33 1.94 15.36
CA HIS A 189 9.55 0.82 16.26
C HIS A 189 10.92 0.16 16.06
N ARG A 190 11.33 -0.09 14.81
CA ARG A 190 12.60 -0.74 14.50
C ARG A 190 13.77 0.23 14.38
N ALA A 191 13.56 1.37 13.75
CA ALA A 191 14.62 2.32 13.47
C ALA A 191 14.74 3.38 14.57
N GLY A 192 13.61 3.88 15.07
CA GLY A 192 13.52 5.01 15.99
C GLY A 192 12.94 6.26 15.33
N VAL A 193 12.77 7.32 16.11
CA VAL A 193 12.13 8.57 15.67
C VAL A 193 12.88 9.29 14.55
N TRP A 194 14.19 9.04 14.42
CA TRP A 194 15.05 9.72 13.44
C TRP A 194 14.61 9.50 11.98
N GLN A 195 13.97 8.37 11.64
CA GLN A 195 13.42 8.18 10.30
C GLN A 195 12.33 9.20 9.99
N LEU A 196 11.43 9.45 10.96
CA LEU A 196 10.39 10.45 10.81
C LEU A 196 10.97 11.87 10.78
N GLU A 197 11.96 12.17 11.62
CA GLU A 197 12.61 13.48 11.64
C GLU A 197 13.27 13.81 10.29
N MET A 198 14.03 12.86 9.73
CA MET A 198 14.68 13.03 8.43
C MET A 198 13.66 13.09 7.28
N MET A 199 12.58 12.31 7.35
CA MET A 199 11.51 12.39 6.35
C MET A 199 10.76 13.73 6.46
N SER A 200 10.56 14.27 7.67
CA SER A 200 9.98 15.60 7.88
C SER A 200 10.83 16.70 7.25
N GLU A 201 12.17 16.61 7.39
CA GLU A 201 13.10 17.49 6.68
C GLU A 201 12.90 17.40 5.15
N ALA A 202 12.76 16.19 4.61
CA ALA A 202 12.48 15.98 3.19
C ALA A 202 11.11 16.56 2.76
N MET A 203 10.07 16.41 3.58
CA MET A 203 8.73 16.97 3.33
C MET A 203 8.79 18.51 3.23
N HIS A 204 9.50 19.16 4.14
CA HIS A 204 9.70 20.61 4.09
C HIS A 204 10.42 21.04 2.80
N LYS A 205 11.53 20.37 2.45
CA LYS A 205 12.27 20.64 1.21
C LYS A 205 11.45 20.40 -0.06
N ALA A 206 10.55 19.41 -0.04
CA ALA A 206 9.63 19.15 -1.14
C ALA A 206 8.59 20.27 -1.32
N HIS A 207 8.28 21.05 -0.28
CA HIS A 207 7.36 22.19 -0.37
C HIS A 207 8.06 23.54 -0.57
N GLU A 208 9.37 23.63 -0.32
CA GLU A 208 10.16 24.85 -0.53
C GLU A 208 10.08 25.33 -1.99
N GLY A 209 9.62 26.59 -2.15
CA GLY A 209 9.50 27.24 -3.46
C GLY A 209 8.38 26.68 -4.35
N VAL A 210 7.52 25.80 -3.84
CA VAL A 210 6.40 25.19 -4.58
C VAL A 210 5.11 25.94 -4.30
N VAL A 211 4.36 26.27 -5.34
CA VAL A 211 3.05 26.93 -5.22
C VAL A 211 2.04 26.00 -4.53
N GLU A 212 1.10 26.57 -3.77
CA GLU A 212 0.23 25.78 -2.88
C GLU A 212 -0.51 24.63 -3.58
N GLY A 213 -1.02 24.85 -4.79
CA GLY A 213 -1.75 23.83 -5.56
C GLY A 213 -0.89 22.71 -6.15
N GLU A 214 0.43 22.82 -6.12
CA GLU A 214 1.37 21.81 -6.62
C GLU A 214 2.14 21.11 -5.49
N LYS A 215 1.86 21.43 -4.22
CA LYS A 215 2.48 20.77 -3.08
C LYS A 215 1.97 19.33 -2.98
N VAL A 216 2.90 18.39 -2.87
CA VAL A 216 2.58 16.98 -2.62
C VAL A 216 1.86 16.83 -1.27
N SER A 217 0.78 16.07 -1.26
CA SER A 217 0.12 15.66 -0.03
C SER A 217 0.81 14.43 0.54
N PHE A 218 1.08 14.42 1.83
CA PHE A 218 1.72 13.28 2.50
C PHE A 218 0.70 12.50 3.34
N ILE A 219 0.63 11.19 3.14
CA ILE A 219 -0.17 10.28 3.95
C ILE A 219 0.78 9.56 4.91
N ILE A 220 0.53 9.63 6.21
CA ILE A 220 1.39 9.02 7.22
C ILE A 220 0.85 7.63 7.58
N ASN A 221 1.54 6.58 7.16
CA ASN A 221 1.03 5.22 7.29
C ASN A 221 1.22 4.71 8.72
N HIS A 222 0.21 4.03 9.25
CA HIS A 222 0.25 3.33 10.54
C HIS A 222 0.77 4.17 11.73
N MET A 223 0.52 5.48 11.73
CA MET A 223 1.07 6.42 12.72
C MET A 223 2.60 6.32 12.88
N CYS A 224 3.32 5.97 11.80
CA CYS A 224 4.75 5.70 11.77
C CYS A 224 5.22 4.46 12.56
N LYS A 225 4.31 3.50 12.82
CA LYS A 225 4.59 2.25 13.55
C LYS A 225 5.26 2.53 14.90
N PRO A 226 4.61 3.27 15.82
CA PRO A 226 5.20 3.54 17.13
C PRO A 226 5.30 2.22 17.92
N LYS A 227 6.20 2.18 18.89
CA LYS A 227 6.20 1.08 19.86
C LYS A 227 4.98 1.22 20.77
N TYR A 228 4.00 0.33 20.61
CA TYR A 228 2.92 0.21 21.60
C TYR A 228 3.49 -0.42 22.87
N LYS A 229 3.13 0.12 24.05
CA LYS A 229 3.55 -0.46 25.34
C LYS A 229 3.07 -1.91 25.43
N ASP A 230 3.87 -2.76 26.06
CA ASP A 230 3.67 -4.21 26.17
C ASP A 230 2.22 -4.57 26.54
N VAL A 231 1.41 -4.89 25.53
CA VAL A 231 0.24 -5.73 25.76
C VAL A 231 0.84 -7.10 26.06
N PRO A 232 0.65 -7.67 27.27
CA PRO A 232 1.11 -9.02 27.55
C PRO A 232 0.62 -9.92 26.42
N SER A 233 1.51 -10.72 25.82
CA SER A 233 1.18 -11.65 24.73
C SER A 233 0.31 -12.84 25.17
N HIS A 234 -0.59 -12.61 26.13
CA HIS A 234 -1.49 -13.57 26.75
C HIS A 234 -2.94 -13.15 26.51
N SER A 235 -3.40 -13.17 25.26
CA SER A 235 -4.84 -13.21 24.95
C SER A 235 -5.19 -13.49 23.48
N ILE A 236 -4.25 -13.86 22.61
CA ILE A 236 -4.66 -14.45 21.32
C ILE A 236 -4.94 -15.93 21.60
N ASP A 237 -6.21 -16.19 21.88
CA ASP A 237 -6.77 -17.47 22.29
C ASP A 237 -6.20 -18.65 21.50
N LYS A 238 -5.73 -19.66 22.24
CA LYS A 238 -5.61 -21.01 21.71
C LYS A 238 -6.99 -21.43 21.18
N PRO A 239 -7.09 -22.14 20.05
CA PRO A 239 -8.36 -22.70 19.62
C PRO A 239 -8.94 -23.51 20.78
N VAL A 240 -10.15 -23.16 21.21
CA VAL A 240 -10.94 -24.01 22.09
C VAL A 240 -11.13 -25.32 21.32
N GLU A 241 -10.48 -26.39 21.78
CA GLU A 241 -10.79 -27.73 21.31
C GLU A 241 -12.29 -27.96 21.54
N ARG A 242 -13.05 -27.98 20.44
CA ARG A 242 -14.41 -28.51 20.48
C ARG A 242 -14.28 -29.99 20.76
N SER A 243 -14.60 -30.39 21.99
CA SER A 243 -14.79 -31.79 22.37
C SER A 243 -15.76 -32.45 21.38
N THR A 244 -15.26 -33.40 20.62
CA THR A 244 -16.11 -34.27 19.80
C THR A 244 -16.87 -35.23 20.72
N ASN A 245 -18.18 -35.21 20.57
CA ASN A 245 -19.21 -36.05 21.17
C ASN A 245 -18.80 -37.48 21.56
N GLY A 246 -19.33 -37.91 22.71
CA GLY A 246 -19.48 -39.31 23.08
C GLY A 246 -20.78 -39.54 23.85
N ALA A 247 -21.92 -39.43 23.16
CA ALA A 247 -23.19 -39.99 23.62
C ALA A 247 -23.60 -41.07 22.63
N THR A 248 -23.25 -42.31 22.96
CA THR A 248 -23.81 -43.52 22.35
C THR A 248 -25.09 -43.87 23.09
N LEU A 249 -26.08 -44.35 22.32
CA LEU A 249 -27.17 -45.19 22.82
C LEU A 249 -26.61 -46.44 23.52
#